data_AF-A0A0D0AIM6-F1
#
_entry.id   AF-A0A0D0AIM6-F1
#
_cell.length_a   1.000
_cell.length_b   1.000
_cell.length_c   1.000
_cell.angle_alpha   90.00
_cell.angle_beta   90.00
_cell.angle_gamma   90.00
#
_symmetry.space_group_name_H-M   'P 1'
#
loop_
_entity.id
_entity.type
_entity.pdbx_description
1 polymer ?
#
loop_
_entity_poly.entity_id
_entity_poly.type
_entity_poly.pdbx_seq_one_letter_code
_entity_poly.pdbx_strand_id
1 'polypeptide(L)'
;MIMMVRYVLIRSMTKFWFADMVDIEQQGSSDLKRECIVMDSDKEVPDGVQDARLAHLEVLSDPLDNKHKDREKNKEREIDIADQKRVWREKDNSSELTVTRMIVYLTATSSEDWGLTLEVCQLASATGANAKEAVKALRRELIYAEPKSQLSAARLIKIMLRNASDIFLTQIISRNFIDTLEGVITNSKTSPVVRERLIEVLAAAASIATSRTW
;
A
#
# COMPACT_ATOMS: atom_id res chain seq x y z
N MET A 1 -45.81 -12.33 -5.29
CA MET A 1 -45.65 -12.59 -3.84
C MET A 1 -44.19 -12.84 -3.39
N ILE A 2 -43.27 -13.28 -4.26
CA ILE A 2 -41.84 -13.48 -3.95
C ILE A 2 -41.07 -12.14 -3.73
N MET A 3 -41.58 -11.02 -4.24
CA MET A 3 -40.98 -9.68 -4.08
C MET A 3 -41.13 -9.09 -2.67
N MET A 4 -42.14 -9.49 -1.89
CA MET A 4 -42.39 -8.93 -0.55
C MET A 4 -41.51 -9.56 0.55
N VAL A 5 -41.10 -10.82 0.40
CA VAL A 5 -40.25 -11.51 1.39
C VAL A 5 -38.79 -11.01 1.35
N ARG A 6 -38.32 -10.47 0.21
CA ARG A 6 -36.96 -9.87 0.09
C ARG A 6 -36.88 -8.45 0.69
N TYR A 7 -37.97 -7.69 0.67
CA TYR A 7 -37.99 -6.31 1.20
C TYR A 7 -37.91 -6.26 2.73
N VAL A 8 -38.49 -7.25 3.42
CA VAL A 8 -38.48 -7.31 4.90
C VAL A 8 -37.12 -7.79 5.43
N LEU A 9 -36.43 -8.72 4.74
CA LEU A 9 -35.11 -9.18 5.18
C LEU A 9 -34.01 -8.12 4.98
N ILE A 10 -34.03 -7.36 3.88
CA ILE A 10 -33.05 -6.30 3.59
C ILE A 10 -33.25 -5.09 4.53
N ARG A 11 -34.49 -4.77 4.92
CA ARG A 11 -34.79 -3.70 5.89
C ARG A 11 -34.50 -4.12 7.35
N SER A 12 -34.47 -5.42 7.64
CA SER A 12 -34.07 -5.93 8.97
C SER A 12 -32.55 -5.97 9.15
N MET A 13 -31.78 -6.25 8.09
CA MET A 13 -30.30 -6.24 8.16
C MET A 13 -29.68 -4.84 8.18
N THR A 14 -30.39 -3.80 7.71
CA THR A 14 -29.94 -2.41 7.83
C THR A 14 -30.09 -1.84 9.24
N LYS A 15 -30.99 -2.40 10.06
CA LYS A 15 -31.12 -2.03 11.49
C LYS A 15 -30.11 -2.72 12.39
N PHE A 16 -29.72 -3.96 12.07
CA PHE A 16 -28.69 -4.70 12.83
C PHE A 16 -27.29 -4.06 12.68
N TRP A 17 -27.04 -3.44 11.53
CA TRP A 17 -25.78 -2.75 11.23
C TRP A 17 -25.57 -1.40 11.91
N PHE A 18 -26.62 -0.81 12.50
CA PHE A 18 -26.51 0.46 13.22
C PHE A 18 -26.20 0.25 14.71
N ALA A 19 -26.46 -0.96 15.25
CA ALA A 19 -26.30 -1.25 16.67
C ALA A 19 -24.87 -1.68 17.05
N ASP A 20 -24.14 -2.38 16.18
CA ASP A 20 -22.75 -2.80 16.44
C ASP A 20 -21.70 -1.69 16.25
N MET A 21 -22.10 -0.48 15.85
CA MET A 21 -21.16 0.62 15.54
C MET A 21 -20.91 1.58 16.72
N VAL A 22 -21.36 1.24 17.94
CA VAL A 22 -21.28 2.09 19.15
C VAL A 22 -20.46 1.49 20.31
N ASP A 23 -19.88 0.28 20.18
CA ASP A 23 -19.11 -0.35 21.26
C ASP A 23 -17.59 -0.49 20.98
N ILE A 24 -17.01 0.39 20.16
CA ILE A 24 -15.54 0.52 19.96
C ILE A 24 -15.10 1.88 20.49
N GLU A 25 -15.47 2.17 21.73
CA GLU A 25 -14.91 3.29 22.47
C GLU A 25 -14.34 2.72 23.76
N GLN A 26 -13.11 3.16 24.10
CA GLN A 26 -12.22 2.72 25.19
C GLN A 26 -11.12 1.74 24.74
N GLN A 27 -10.01 2.29 24.21
CA GLN A 27 -8.74 2.36 24.96
C GLN A 27 -7.71 3.12 24.13
N GLY A 28 -7.34 4.31 24.59
CA GLY A 28 -6.25 5.10 24.03
C GLY A 28 -4.89 4.77 24.65
N SER A 29 -3.85 5.07 23.87
CA SER A 29 -2.54 5.59 24.29
C SER A 29 -1.54 4.63 24.95
N SER A 30 -0.42 4.34 24.28
CA SER A 30 0.86 5.06 24.49
C SER A 30 2.03 4.45 23.67
N ASP A 31 3.06 5.28 23.49
CA ASP A 31 4.47 4.92 23.28
C ASP A 31 5.04 4.70 21.86
N LEU A 32 5.26 5.85 21.22
CA LEU A 32 6.44 6.15 20.41
C LEU A 32 7.73 6.04 21.25
N LYS A 33 8.68 5.21 20.82
CA LYS A 33 10.12 5.51 20.97
C LYS A 33 10.93 4.79 19.88
N ARG A 34 11.48 5.61 18.99
CA ARG A 34 12.50 5.23 18.00
C ARG A 34 13.83 5.05 18.72
N GLU A 35 14.48 3.92 18.49
CA GLU A 35 15.84 3.67 18.93
C GLU A 35 16.78 4.01 17.75
N CYS A 36 17.61 5.04 17.95
CA CYS A 36 18.74 5.36 17.08
C CYS A 36 19.95 4.54 17.54
N ILE A 37 20.53 3.75 16.64
CA ILE A 37 21.80 3.06 16.89
C ILE A 37 22.95 3.98 16.46
N VAL A 38 23.92 4.02 17.36
CA VAL A 38 25.10 4.87 17.49
C VAL A 38 26.16 4.58 16.40
N MET A 39 26.83 5.65 15.96
CA MET A 39 28.06 5.62 15.18
C MET A 39 29.25 5.38 16.11
N ASP A 40 30.15 4.46 15.75
CA ASP A 40 31.50 4.38 16.30
C ASP A 40 32.44 3.85 15.23
N SER A 41 33.49 4.62 14.90
CA SER A 41 34.76 4.14 14.34
C SER A 41 35.77 5.28 14.28
N ASP A 42 36.40 5.56 15.41
CA ASP A 42 37.74 6.15 15.47
C ASP A 42 38.78 5.04 15.24
N LYS A 43 39.72 5.24 14.30
CA LYS A 43 41.11 4.75 14.43
C LYS A 43 42.08 5.71 13.74
N GLU A 44 43.08 6.07 14.54
CA GLU A 44 44.14 7.05 14.34
C GLU A 44 45.13 6.68 13.21
N VAL A 45 45.79 7.71 12.68
CA VAL A 45 46.89 7.65 11.70
C VAL A 45 48.16 8.20 12.37
N PRO A 46 49.33 7.52 12.26
CA PRO A 46 50.60 8.12 12.65
C PRO A 46 51.44 8.60 11.47
N ASP A 47 52.11 9.74 11.70
CA ASP A 47 53.03 10.46 10.82
C ASP A 47 54.41 9.79 10.66
N GLY A 48 55.10 10.04 9.53
CA GLY A 48 56.57 10.02 9.52
C GLY A 48 57.31 9.73 8.20
N VAL A 49 57.64 10.80 7.46
CA VAL A 49 58.91 11.14 6.75
C VAL A 49 59.74 10.06 6.00
N GLN A 50 60.03 10.27 4.69
CA GLN A 50 61.40 10.56 4.16
C GLN A 50 61.51 10.52 2.61
N ASP A 51 62.19 11.56 2.10
CA ASP A 51 62.70 11.81 0.75
C ASP A 51 63.59 10.67 0.19
N ALA A 52 63.59 10.50 -1.14
CA ALA A 52 64.79 10.66 -1.99
C ALA A 52 64.59 10.14 -3.43
N ARG A 53 64.68 11.08 -4.38
CA ARG A 53 65.57 11.08 -5.57
C ARG A 53 65.80 9.82 -6.44
N LEU A 54 65.67 10.08 -7.76
CA LEU A 54 66.54 9.76 -8.90
C LEU A 54 66.08 8.74 -9.98
N ALA A 55 66.25 9.22 -11.22
CA ALA A 55 65.86 8.74 -12.54
C ALA A 55 66.39 7.38 -13.01
N HIS A 56 65.71 6.76 -14.00
CA HIS A 56 66.26 6.34 -15.31
C HIS A 56 65.13 5.69 -16.16
N LEU A 57 64.71 6.33 -17.26
CA LEU A 57 65.04 6.03 -18.67
C LEU A 57 64.33 4.77 -19.24
N GLU A 58 63.24 5.07 -19.98
CA GLU A 58 62.84 4.52 -21.29
C GLU A 58 62.58 3.00 -21.43
N VAL A 59 61.39 2.64 -21.92
CA VAL A 59 61.16 1.91 -23.20
C VAL A 59 59.79 1.21 -23.21
N LEU A 60 59.13 1.30 -24.38
CA LEU A 60 57.99 0.52 -24.90
C LEU A 60 56.56 0.89 -24.47
N SER A 61 55.91 1.59 -25.40
CA SER A 61 54.46 1.77 -25.55
C SER A 61 53.74 0.44 -25.81
N ASP A 62 52.81 0.04 -24.94
CA ASP A 62 51.79 -0.97 -25.21
C ASP A 62 50.41 -0.32 -25.45
N PRO A 63 49.72 -0.62 -26.57
CA PRO A 63 48.40 -0.07 -26.87
C PRO A 63 47.30 -0.92 -26.21
N LEU A 64 47.11 -0.79 -24.89
CA LEU A 64 46.05 -1.50 -24.15
C LEU A 64 45.33 -0.61 -23.11
N ASP A 65 44.92 0.61 -23.46
CA ASP A 65 44.22 1.50 -22.50
C ASP A 65 42.90 2.15 -22.99
N ASN A 66 42.36 1.76 -24.15
CA ASN A 66 41.05 2.30 -24.57
C ASN A 66 39.85 1.52 -24.02
N LYS A 67 40.01 0.21 -23.75
CA LYS A 67 38.88 -0.65 -23.37
C LYS A 67 38.44 -0.49 -21.91
N HIS A 68 39.36 -0.11 -21.03
CA HIS A 68 39.06 0.11 -19.59
C HIS A 68 38.31 1.42 -19.37
N LYS A 69 38.74 2.48 -20.05
CA LYS A 69 38.16 3.83 -19.97
C LYS A 69 36.73 3.90 -20.50
N ASP A 70 36.45 3.17 -21.58
CA ASP A 70 35.09 3.06 -22.13
C ASP A 70 34.15 2.26 -21.22
N ARG A 71 34.68 1.24 -20.53
CA ARG A 71 33.91 0.42 -19.58
C ARG A 71 33.55 1.19 -18.32
N GLU A 72 34.44 2.05 -17.83
CA GLU A 72 34.17 2.92 -16.67
C GLU A 72 33.17 4.02 -17.01
N LYS A 73 33.34 4.70 -18.16
CA LYS A 73 32.35 5.68 -18.67
C LYS A 73 30.98 5.09 -18.96
N ASN A 74 30.90 3.80 -19.29
CA ASN A 74 29.61 3.13 -19.50
C ASN A 74 28.94 2.78 -18.16
N LYS A 75 29.73 2.37 -17.15
CA LYS A 75 29.24 2.13 -15.79
C LYS A 75 28.76 3.41 -15.10
N GLU A 76 29.49 4.52 -15.22
CA GLU A 76 29.05 5.82 -14.70
C GLU A 76 27.70 6.25 -15.32
N ARG A 77 27.55 6.12 -16.64
CA ARG A 77 26.29 6.42 -17.31
C ARG A 77 25.14 5.49 -16.89
N GLU A 78 25.40 4.21 -16.65
CA GLU A 78 24.40 3.27 -16.13
C GLU A 78 23.97 3.61 -14.70
N ILE A 79 24.91 4.04 -13.86
CA ILE A 79 24.66 4.51 -12.49
C ILE A 79 23.85 5.80 -12.53
N ASP A 80 24.23 6.78 -13.35
CA ASP A 80 23.51 8.05 -13.52
C ASP A 80 22.08 7.83 -14.04
N ILE A 81 21.88 6.91 -14.99
CA ILE A 81 20.54 6.56 -15.48
C ILE A 81 19.72 5.86 -14.40
N ALA A 82 20.35 5.01 -13.58
CA ALA A 82 19.68 4.32 -12.48
C ALA A 82 19.29 5.30 -11.36
N ASP A 83 20.18 6.22 -10.99
CA ASP A 83 19.92 7.27 -10.00
C ASP A 83 18.90 8.27 -10.52
N GLN A 84 18.99 8.68 -11.79
CA GLN A 84 17.97 9.52 -12.39
C GLN A 84 16.61 8.82 -12.41
N LYS A 85 16.53 7.51 -12.72
CA LYS A 85 15.30 6.71 -12.59
C LYS A 85 14.80 6.60 -11.13
N ARG A 86 15.67 6.62 -10.12
CA ARG A 86 15.27 6.66 -8.71
C ARG A 86 14.70 8.02 -8.34
N VAL A 87 15.38 9.10 -8.75
CA VAL A 87 14.95 10.48 -8.52
C VAL A 87 13.62 10.79 -9.20
N TRP A 88 13.39 10.34 -10.45
CA TRP A 88 12.07 10.47 -11.09
C TRP A 88 10.98 9.70 -10.32
N ARG A 89 11.29 8.51 -9.78
CA ARG A 89 10.37 7.72 -8.95
C ARG A 89 10.08 8.35 -7.58
N GLU A 90 11.01 9.13 -7.05
CA GLU A 90 10.86 9.86 -5.77
C GLU A 90 10.19 11.24 -5.95
N LYS A 91 10.37 11.90 -7.11
CA LYS A 91 9.80 13.22 -7.40
C LYS A 91 8.28 13.20 -7.58
N ASP A 92 7.71 12.05 -7.94
CA ASP A 92 6.25 11.82 -7.98
C ASP A 92 5.64 11.54 -6.59
N ASN A 93 6.45 11.52 -5.51
CA ASN A 93 6.05 11.03 -4.18
C ASN A 93 6.06 12.14 -3.10
N SER A 94 6.23 13.42 -3.49
CA SER A 94 6.68 14.48 -2.58
C SER A 94 5.59 15.30 -1.88
N SER A 95 4.33 15.39 -2.33
CA SER A 95 3.35 16.26 -1.60
C SER A 95 1.88 15.85 -1.68
N GLU A 96 1.53 14.81 -2.43
CA GLU A 96 0.15 14.31 -2.45
C GLU A 96 0.05 13.15 -1.46
N LEU A 97 -0.89 13.23 -0.50
CA LEU A 97 -1.30 12.04 0.24
C LEU A 97 -1.97 11.12 -0.75
N THR A 98 -1.18 10.22 -1.35
CA THR A 98 -1.73 9.27 -2.32
C THR A 98 -2.82 8.45 -1.62
N VAL A 99 -3.93 8.18 -2.33
CA VAL A 99 -5.06 7.40 -1.80
C VAL A 99 -4.59 6.09 -1.14
N THR A 100 -3.50 5.52 -1.68
CA THR A 100 -2.80 4.35 -1.12
C THR A 100 -2.31 4.60 0.31
N ARG A 101 -1.61 5.71 0.58
CA ARG A 101 -1.08 6.03 1.91
C ARG A 101 -2.19 6.24 2.93
N MET A 102 -3.28 6.90 2.53
CA MET A 102 -4.43 7.13 3.41
C MET A 102 -5.11 5.81 3.79
N ILE A 103 -5.31 4.91 2.82
CA ILE A 103 -5.85 3.57 3.06
C ILE A 103 -4.95 2.81 4.05
N VAL A 104 -3.64 2.75 3.78
CA VAL A 104 -2.70 2.04 4.64
C VAL A 104 -2.69 2.62 6.06
N TYR A 105 -2.77 3.95 6.21
CA TYR A 105 -2.87 4.57 7.52
C TYR A 105 -4.16 4.15 8.26
N LEU A 106 -5.32 4.27 7.60
CA LEU A 106 -6.62 3.89 8.17
C LEU A 106 -6.66 2.40 8.58
N THR A 107 -6.08 1.52 7.76
CA THR A 107 -6.09 0.07 8.05
C THR A 107 -5.08 -0.31 9.12
N ALA A 108 -3.84 0.17 9.04
CA ALA A 108 -2.77 -0.16 9.98
C ALA A 108 -3.04 0.36 11.40
N THR A 109 -3.58 1.58 11.52
CA THR A 109 -3.92 2.16 12.82
C THR A 109 -5.31 1.76 13.30
N SER A 110 -6.13 1.15 12.43
CA SER A 110 -7.56 0.94 12.68
C SER A 110 -8.28 2.26 13.05
N SER A 111 -7.85 3.37 12.46
CA SER A 111 -8.36 4.71 12.78
C SER A 111 -9.83 4.84 12.36
N GLU A 112 -10.59 5.51 13.23
CA GLU A 112 -12.01 5.83 13.04
C GLU A 112 -12.22 7.28 12.58
N ASP A 113 -11.17 7.90 12.02
CA ASP A 113 -11.28 9.22 11.41
C ASP A 113 -12.24 9.18 10.20
N TRP A 114 -13.47 9.64 10.44
CA TRP A 114 -14.50 9.73 9.43
C TRP A 114 -14.19 10.76 8.35
N GLY A 115 -13.48 11.84 8.69
CA GLY A 115 -13.04 12.84 7.72
C GLY A 115 -12.11 12.20 6.68
N LEU A 116 -11.08 11.52 7.16
CA LEU A 116 -10.12 10.83 6.30
C LEU A 116 -10.75 9.67 5.52
N THR A 117 -11.67 8.93 6.16
CA THR A 117 -12.41 7.83 5.52
C THR A 117 -13.26 8.33 4.34
N LEU A 118 -13.96 9.46 4.51
CA LEU A 118 -14.77 10.06 3.45
C LEU A 118 -13.90 10.70 2.36
N GLU A 119 -12.75 11.27 2.72
CA GLU A 119 -11.78 11.78 1.76
C GLU A 119 -11.24 10.66 0.86
N VAL A 120 -10.93 9.49 1.41
CA VAL A 120 -10.56 8.29 0.62
C VAL A 120 -11.68 7.89 -0.35
N CYS A 121 -12.94 7.96 0.09
CA CYS A 121 -14.08 7.67 -0.80
C CYS A 121 -14.14 8.67 -1.96
N GLN A 122 -13.95 9.96 -1.69
CA GLN A 122 -13.94 11.01 -2.71
C GLN A 122 -12.76 10.84 -3.69
N LEU A 123 -11.55 10.63 -3.18
CA LEU A 123 -10.35 10.46 -4.00
C LEU A 123 -10.42 9.22 -4.90
N ALA A 124 -10.88 8.09 -4.36
CA ALA A 124 -11.10 6.86 -5.12
C ALA A 124 -12.18 7.04 -6.20
N SER A 125 -13.10 7.98 -6.00
CA SER A 125 -14.19 8.29 -6.93
C SER A 125 -13.82 9.34 -7.99
N ALA A 126 -12.73 10.09 -7.78
CA ALA A 126 -12.35 11.21 -8.62
C ALA A 126 -11.78 10.78 -9.97
N THR A 127 -10.91 9.76 -9.98
CA THR A 127 -10.25 9.29 -11.21
C THR A 127 -10.14 7.77 -11.26
N GLY A 128 -10.11 7.21 -12.48
CA GLY A 128 -9.89 5.78 -12.67
C GLY A 128 -8.50 5.30 -12.21
N ALA A 129 -7.50 6.19 -12.18
CA ALA A 129 -6.18 5.90 -11.65
C ALA A 129 -6.24 5.72 -10.12
N ASN A 130 -6.86 6.67 -9.41
CA ASN A 130 -7.05 6.60 -7.97
C ASN A 130 -7.88 5.38 -7.57
N ALA A 131 -8.93 5.05 -8.32
CA ALA A 131 -9.73 3.84 -8.09
C ALA A 131 -8.86 2.57 -8.17
N LYS A 132 -8.02 2.45 -9.20
CA LYS A 132 -7.13 1.30 -9.38
C LYS A 132 -6.09 1.21 -8.25
N GLU A 133 -5.52 2.33 -7.86
CA GLU A 133 -4.57 2.38 -6.75
C GLU A 133 -5.21 2.02 -5.42
N ALA A 134 -6.40 2.56 -5.14
CA ALA A 134 -7.17 2.25 -3.95
C ALA A 134 -7.48 0.75 -3.86
N VAL A 135 -7.99 0.15 -4.94
CA VAL A 135 -8.27 -1.30 -4.98
C VAL A 135 -6.98 -2.12 -4.83
N LYS A 136 -5.87 -1.69 -5.42
CA LYS A 136 -4.57 -2.35 -5.28
C LYS A 136 -4.07 -2.30 -3.83
N ALA A 137 -4.23 -1.16 -3.16
CA ALA A 137 -3.87 -1.00 -1.75
C ALA A 137 -4.73 -1.93 -0.87
N LEU A 138 -6.06 -1.88 -1.03
CA LEU A 138 -7.00 -2.73 -0.30
C LEU A 138 -6.69 -4.22 -0.48
N ARG A 139 -6.39 -4.68 -1.70
CA ARG A 139 -5.99 -6.07 -1.95
C ARG A 139 -4.73 -6.47 -1.20
N ARG A 140 -3.71 -5.60 -1.17
CA ARG A 140 -2.48 -5.87 -0.43
C ARG A 140 -2.75 -6.01 1.06
N GLU A 141 -3.56 -5.13 1.63
CA GLU A 141 -3.98 -5.21 3.03
C GLU A 141 -4.70 -6.52 3.32
N LEU A 142 -5.61 -6.96 2.45
CA LEU A 142 -6.32 -8.23 2.62
C LEU A 142 -5.41 -9.47 2.58
N ILE A 143 -4.36 -9.46 1.75
CA ILE A 143 -3.49 -10.64 1.57
C ILE A 143 -2.40 -10.69 2.63
N TYR A 144 -1.76 -9.57 2.94
CA TYR A 144 -0.48 -9.56 3.67
C TYR A 144 -0.55 -8.91 5.06
N ALA A 145 -1.62 -8.18 5.38
CA ALA A 145 -1.68 -7.49 6.66
C ALA A 145 -2.07 -8.43 7.80
N GLU A 146 -1.82 -7.97 9.03
CA GLU A 146 -2.24 -8.66 10.24
C GLU A 146 -3.77 -8.73 10.36
N PRO A 147 -4.34 -9.69 11.12
CA PRO A 147 -5.79 -9.85 11.24
C PRO A 147 -6.54 -8.58 11.65
N LYS A 148 -5.95 -7.76 12.53
CA LYS A 148 -6.54 -6.48 12.95
C LYS A 148 -6.66 -5.51 11.76
N SER A 149 -5.59 -5.36 10.98
CA SER A 149 -5.57 -4.51 9.79
C SER A 149 -6.48 -5.04 8.68
N GLN A 150 -6.59 -6.36 8.53
CA GLN A 150 -7.54 -7.00 7.60
C GLN A 150 -9.00 -6.68 7.96
N LEU A 151 -9.35 -6.70 9.25
CA LEU A 151 -10.69 -6.31 9.72
C LEU A 151 -10.97 -4.83 9.44
N SER A 152 -9.99 -3.96 9.69
CA SER A 152 -10.10 -2.53 9.38
C SER A 152 -10.22 -2.28 7.88
N ALA A 153 -9.48 -3.02 7.05
CA ALA A 153 -9.62 -2.99 5.60
C ALA A 153 -11.02 -3.46 5.16
N ALA A 154 -11.53 -4.55 5.73
CA ALA A 154 -12.88 -5.03 5.45
C ALA A 154 -13.94 -3.97 5.82
N ARG A 155 -13.82 -3.32 6.98
CA ARG A 155 -14.68 -2.19 7.37
C ARG A 155 -14.63 -1.05 6.36
N LEU A 156 -13.42 -0.62 6.00
CA LEU A 156 -13.21 0.47 5.04
C LEU A 156 -13.83 0.15 3.68
N ILE A 157 -13.64 -1.06 3.15
CA ILE A 157 -14.24 -1.50 1.88
C ILE A 157 -15.76 -1.37 1.95
N LYS A 158 -16.39 -1.79 3.05
CA LYS A 158 -17.86 -1.73 3.19
C LYS A 158 -18.37 -0.30 3.21
N ILE A 159 -17.62 0.62 3.82
CA ILE A 159 -17.94 2.06 3.80
C ILE A 159 -17.78 2.62 2.38
N MET A 160 -16.67 2.30 1.71
CA MET A 160 -16.41 2.73 0.34
C MET A 160 -17.47 2.20 -0.64
N LEU A 161 -17.93 0.96 -0.47
CA LEU A 161 -19.00 0.37 -1.29
C LEU A 161 -20.31 1.17 -1.26
N ARG A 162 -20.58 1.92 -0.19
CA ARG A 162 -21.79 2.74 -0.05
C ARG A 162 -21.61 4.20 -0.47
N ASN A 163 -20.39 4.73 -0.40
CA ASN A 163 -20.10 6.15 -0.56
C ASN A 163 -19.33 6.49 -1.84
N ALA A 164 -18.65 5.53 -2.45
CA ALA A 164 -17.85 5.76 -3.64
C ALA A 164 -18.68 5.70 -4.93
N SER A 165 -18.16 6.33 -5.98
CA SER A 165 -18.77 6.36 -7.31
C SER A 165 -18.60 5.05 -8.09
N ASP A 166 -19.31 4.96 -9.20
CA ASP A 166 -19.28 3.82 -10.12
C ASP A 166 -17.88 3.49 -10.65
N ILE A 167 -16.99 4.48 -10.74
CA ILE A 167 -15.61 4.32 -11.17
C ILE A 167 -14.88 3.35 -10.24
N PHE A 168 -15.02 3.53 -8.93
CA PHE A 168 -14.43 2.64 -7.93
C PHE A 168 -15.18 1.32 -7.85
N LEU A 169 -16.52 1.36 -7.87
CA LEU A 169 -17.35 0.16 -7.71
C LEU A 169 -17.09 -0.86 -8.84
N THR A 170 -16.88 -0.40 -10.08
CA THR A 170 -16.50 -1.25 -11.21
C THR A 170 -15.18 -2.00 -10.96
N GLN A 171 -14.23 -1.40 -10.24
CA GLN A 171 -12.96 -2.07 -9.90
C GLN A 171 -13.15 -3.10 -8.78
N ILE A 172 -14.00 -2.83 -7.78
CA ILE A 172 -14.28 -3.78 -6.69
C ILE A 172 -15.10 -4.98 -7.14
N ILE A 173 -16.09 -4.80 -8.01
CA ILE A 173 -16.86 -5.93 -8.57
C ILE A 173 -16.09 -6.68 -9.66
N SER A 174 -14.87 -6.27 -9.97
CA SER A 174 -14.04 -6.96 -10.97
C SER A 174 -13.67 -8.36 -10.50
N ARG A 175 -13.61 -9.31 -11.44
CA ARG A 175 -13.19 -10.69 -11.17
C ARG A 175 -11.87 -10.76 -10.41
N ASN A 176 -10.89 -9.95 -10.79
CA ASN A 176 -9.58 -9.90 -10.14
C ASN A 176 -9.64 -9.57 -8.64
N PHE A 177 -10.56 -8.69 -8.23
CA PHE A 177 -10.76 -8.38 -6.82
C PHE A 177 -11.52 -9.50 -6.09
N ILE A 178 -12.60 -10.01 -6.69
CA ILE A 178 -13.41 -11.09 -6.11
C ILE A 178 -12.59 -12.37 -5.92
N ASP A 179 -11.78 -12.76 -6.91
CA ASP A 179 -10.89 -13.93 -6.81
C ASP A 179 -9.87 -13.76 -5.66
N THR A 180 -9.43 -12.53 -5.41
CA THR A 180 -8.54 -12.23 -4.26
C THR A 180 -9.27 -12.41 -2.94
N LEU A 181 -10.49 -11.87 -2.83
CA LEU A 181 -11.32 -12.05 -1.64
C LEU A 181 -11.61 -13.52 -1.37
N GLU A 182 -12.00 -14.28 -2.40
CA GLU A 182 -12.24 -15.72 -2.30
C GLU A 182 -10.98 -16.46 -1.86
N GLY A 183 -9.81 -16.12 -2.40
CA GLY A 183 -8.54 -16.69 -1.97
C GLY A 183 -8.26 -16.49 -0.47
N VAL A 184 -8.54 -15.30 0.07
CA VAL A 184 -8.38 -15.02 1.51
C VAL A 184 -9.45 -15.72 2.34
N ILE A 185 -10.70 -15.74 1.86
CA ILE A 185 -11.85 -16.37 2.55
C ILE A 185 -11.72 -17.89 2.59
N THR A 186 -11.14 -18.52 1.56
CA THR A 186 -11.02 -19.99 1.48
C THR A 186 -9.78 -20.50 2.20
N ASN A 187 -8.74 -19.67 2.37
CA ASN A 187 -7.52 -20.03 3.07
C ASN A 187 -7.79 -20.46 4.52
N SER A 188 -7.35 -21.66 4.90
CA SER A 188 -7.55 -22.23 6.24
C SER A 188 -6.81 -21.48 7.34
N LYS A 189 -5.75 -20.72 7.00
CA LYS A 189 -4.97 -19.92 7.97
C LYS A 189 -5.64 -18.60 8.34
N THR A 190 -6.66 -18.17 7.59
CA THR A 190 -7.37 -16.92 7.85
C THR A 190 -8.24 -17.06 9.09
N SER A 191 -8.11 -16.10 10.00
CA SER A 191 -8.91 -16.02 11.23
C SER A 191 -10.42 -16.10 10.91
N PRO A 192 -11.21 -16.87 11.69
CA PRO A 192 -12.65 -17.01 11.45
C PRO A 192 -13.39 -15.68 11.47
N VAL A 193 -12.98 -14.74 12.35
CA VAL A 193 -13.59 -13.41 12.44
C VAL A 193 -13.33 -12.60 11.17
N VAL A 194 -12.10 -12.65 10.64
CA VAL A 194 -11.76 -11.98 9.36
C VAL A 194 -12.61 -12.58 8.23
N ARG A 195 -12.71 -13.91 8.18
CA ARG A 195 -13.49 -14.63 7.16
C ARG A 195 -14.95 -14.18 7.16
N GLU A 196 -15.58 -14.10 8.32
CA GLU A 196 -16.96 -13.61 8.47
C GLU A 196 -17.10 -12.18 7.93
N ARG A 197 -16.21 -11.26 8.31
CA ARG A 197 -16.26 -9.87 7.82
C ARG A 197 -16.02 -9.75 6.32
N LEU A 198 -15.18 -10.60 5.73
CA LEU A 198 -14.96 -10.62 4.28
C LEU A 198 -16.14 -11.22 3.51
N ILE A 199 -16.87 -12.17 4.09
CA ILE A 199 -18.12 -12.67 3.52
C ILE A 199 -19.17 -11.56 3.47
N GLU A 200 -19.25 -10.71 4.50
CA GLU A 200 -20.13 -9.53 4.47
C GLU A 200 -19.74 -8.54 3.37
N VAL A 201 -18.43 -8.32 3.15
CA VAL A 201 -17.92 -7.50 2.03
C VAL A 201 -18.37 -8.10 0.69
N LEU A 202 -18.21 -9.41 0.52
CA LEU A 202 -18.59 -10.11 -0.71
C LEU A 202 -20.11 -10.02 -0.96
N ALA A 203 -20.92 -10.20 0.08
CA ALA A 203 -22.37 -10.05 -0.01
C ALA A 203 -22.78 -8.62 -0.40
N ALA A 204 -22.10 -7.61 0.16
CA ALA A 204 -22.33 -6.21 -0.20
C ALA A 204 -21.95 -5.93 -1.67
N ALA A 205 -20.79 -6.43 -2.12
CA ALA A 205 -20.36 -6.29 -3.51
C ALA A 205 -21.34 -6.98 -4.48
N ALA A 206 -21.83 -8.17 -4.14
CA ALA A 206 -22.82 -8.91 -4.93
C ALA A 206 -24.17 -8.19 -5.02
N SER A 207 -24.62 -7.58 -3.91
CA SER A 207 -25.84 -6.75 -3.90
C SER A 207 -25.70 -5.57 -4.86
N ILE A 208 -24.54 -4.89 -4.84
CA ILE A 208 -24.27 -3.75 -5.71
C ILE A 208 -24.23 -4.19 -7.18
N ALA A 209 -23.55 -5.29 -7.48
CA ALA A 209 -23.49 -5.86 -8.82
C ALA A 209 -24.89 -6.21 -9.34
N THR A 210 -25.74 -6.81 -8.51
CA THR A 210 -27.12 -7.19 -8.88
C THR A 210 -28.01 -5.98 -9.09
N SER A 211 -27.87 -4.92 -8.29
CA SER A 211 -28.66 -3.70 -8.45
C SER A 211 -28.36 -2.90 -9.72
N ARG A 212 -27.27 -3.25 -10.43
CA ARG A 212 -26.82 -2.56 -11.66
C ARG A 212 -27.27 -3.24 -12.94
N THR A 213 -27.76 -4.48 -12.87
CA THR A 213 -28.09 -5.30 -14.04
C THR A 213 -29.56 -5.22 -14.47
N TRP A 214 -30.32 -4.23 -13.99
CA TRP A 214 -31.75 -4.05 -14.29
C TRP A 214 -32.06 -2.59 -14.64
#